data_AF-A0A520BJ90-F1
#
_entry.id   AF-A0A520BJ90-F1
#
_cell.length_a   1.000
_cell.length_b   1.000
_cell.length_c   1.000
_cell.angle_alpha   90.00
_cell.angle_beta   90.00
_cell.angle_gamma   90.00
#
_symmetry.space_group_name_H-M   'P 1'
#
loop_
_entity.id
_entity.type
_entity.pdbx_description
1 polymer ?
#
loop_
_entity_poly.entity_id
_entity_poly.type
_entity_poly.pdbx_seq_one_letter_code
_entity_poly.pdbx_strand_id
1 'polypeptide(L)'
;MYFIEVVLPLSLANTFTYQINEAEYHFIKPGFRVAVPFGKSKIYTALVIEVHQNKPEKYEAKEIHQILDENPIVTPIQIQHWQWIASYYMCTLGEVYRSAVPSAFLLESETIITKSTNDFVVEESLSDEEFLVHQALQQQSSLKIDEVAQILNKKNILPVIKRLIEKNIVKVEEEVTESYKPKLIRYVRLKPQYNSSEGLNQLLELLKKAQKQKEIVLSYFQLVATDKNKPIPIKLLTEKSNATILEVDYT
;
A
#
# COMPACT_ATOMS: atom_id res chain seq x y z
N MET A 1 17.13 30.16 0.08
CA MET A 1 16.50 28.90 -0.37
C MET A 1 15.14 28.82 0.29
N TYR A 2 14.13 28.36 -0.43
CA TYR A 2 12.75 28.35 0.01
C TYR A 2 12.24 26.92 0.07
N PHE A 3 11.40 26.65 1.06
CA PHE A 3 10.93 25.31 1.36
C PHE A 3 9.45 25.31 1.74
N ILE A 4 8.83 24.16 1.56
CA ILE A 4 7.50 23.86 2.07
C ILE A 4 7.56 22.63 2.94
N GLU A 5 6.73 22.62 3.97
CA GLU A 5 6.45 21.43 4.76
C GLU A 5 5.12 20.86 4.33
N VAL A 6 5.11 19.56 4.01
CA VAL A 6 3.96 18.88 3.46
C VAL A 6 3.61 17.62 4.24
N VAL A 7 2.32 17.29 4.22
CA VAL A 7 1.79 16.01 4.68
C VAL A 7 1.38 15.16 3.47
N LEU A 8 1.86 13.92 3.45
CA LEU A 8 1.48 12.91 2.46
C LEU A 8 0.25 12.14 2.96
N PRO A 9 -0.64 11.64 2.08
CA PRO A 9 -1.81 10.84 2.47
C PRO A 9 -1.41 9.39 2.85
N LEU A 10 -0.39 9.25 3.68
CA LEU A 10 0.22 8.00 4.11
C LEU A 10 0.25 7.93 5.65
N SER A 11 0.26 6.72 6.20
CA SER A 11 0.42 6.45 7.64
C SER A 11 1.86 6.68 8.11
N LEU A 12 2.35 7.92 7.97
CA LEU A 12 3.70 8.35 8.35
C LEU A 12 3.60 9.38 9.48
N ALA A 13 4.37 9.17 10.55
CA ALA A 13 4.35 10.04 11.72
C ALA A 13 4.90 11.45 11.44
N ASN A 14 5.73 11.60 10.40
CA ASN A 14 6.43 12.83 10.10
C ASN A 14 5.86 13.52 8.85
N THR A 15 6.01 14.83 8.84
CA THR A 15 5.91 15.71 7.69
C THR A 15 7.21 15.71 6.90
N PHE A 16 7.17 16.21 5.66
CA PHE A 16 8.30 16.19 4.74
C PHE A 16 8.56 17.57 4.15
N THR A 17 9.83 17.92 4.01
CA THR A 17 10.28 19.20 3.50
C THR A 17 10.69 19.06 2.04
N TYR A 18 10.15 19.91 1.17
CA TYR A 18 10.53 20.01 -0.23
C TYR A 18 11.04 21.41 -0.55
N GLN A 19 11.97 21.49 -1.50
CA GLN A 19 12.50 22.74 -2.01
C GLN A 19 11.55 23.31 -3.07
N ILE A 20 11.42 24.63 -3.06
CA ILE A 20 10.67 25.40 -4.05
C ILE A 20 11.48 26.63 -4.48
N ASN A 21 11.15 27.19 -5.63
CA ASN A 21 11.75 28.43 -6.11
C ASN A 21 11.09 29.68 -5.47
N GLU A 22 11.67 30.86 -5.70
CA GLU A 22 11.19 32.11 -5.12
C GLU A 22 9.77 32.50 -5.58
N ALA A 23 9.46 32.28 -6.86
CA ALA A 23 8.13 32.57 -7.39
C ALA A 23 7.06 31.68 -6.74
N GLU A 24 7.36 30.38 -6.59
CA GLU A 24 6.53 29.42 -5.87
C GLU A 24 6.37 29.81 -4.40
N TYR A 25 7.42 30.32 -3.75
CA TYR A 25 7.37 30.74 -2.33
C TYR A 25 6.39 31.88 -2.09
N HIS A 26 6.28 32.82 -3.03
CA HIS A 26 5.32 33.92 -2.94
C HIS A 26 3.89 33.52 -3.33
N PHE A 27 3.73 32.43 -4.08
CA PHE A 27 2.44 31.96 -4.57
C PHE A 27 1.78 30.94 -3.62
N ILE A 28 2.54 29.94 -3.16
CA ILE A 28 2.05 28.84 -2.34
C ILE A 28 1.71 29.33 -0.93
N LYS A 29 0.61 28.80 -0.39
CA LYS A 29 0.19 29.00 1.00
C LYS A 29 -0.17 27.66 1.64
N PRO A 30 -0.22 27.57 2.98
CA PRO A 30 -0.81 26.40 3.64
C PRO A 30 -2.21 26.11 3.09
N GLY A 31 -2.49 24.84 2.83
CA GLY A 31 -3.74 24.36 2.24
C GLY A 31 -3.71 24.08 0.75
N PHE A 32 -2.62 24.42 0.05
CA PHE A 32 -2.41 24.01 -1.34
C PHE A 32 -2.04 22.54 -1.42
N ARG A 33 -2.38 21.89 -2.55
CA ARG A 33 -1.80 20.59 -2.90
C ARG A 33 -0.66 20.74 -3.89
N VAL A 34 0.34 19.89 -3.71
CA VAL A 34 1.53 19.80 -4.57
C VAL A 34 1.78 18.34 -4.92
N ALA A 35 2.20 18.08 -6.16
CA ALA A 35 2.71 16.77 -6.56
C ALA A 35 4.17 16.67 -6.15
N VAL A 36 4.52 15.65 -5.36
CA VAL A 36 5.87 15.47 -4.82
C VAL A 36 6.40 14.06 -5.05
N PRO A 37 7.71 13.90 -5.34
CA PRO A 37 8.33 12.60 -5.47
C PRO A 37 8.62 11.98 -4.10
N PHE A 38 8.09 10.79 -3.84
CA PHE A 38 8.34 10.06 -2.60
C PHE A 38 8.88 8.64 -2.86
N GLY A 39 9.94 8.27 -2.15
CA GLY A 39 10.65 7.01 -2.42
C GLY A 39 11.43 7.02 -3.74
N LYS A 40 11.46 5.85 -4.41
CA LYS A 40 12.28 5.64 -5.63
C LYS A 40 11.63 6.17 -6.91
N SER A 41 10.31 6.04 -7.05
CA SER A 41 9.63 6.36 -8.31
C SER A 41 8.20 6.85 -8.15
N LYS A 42 7.67 6.98 -6.93
CA LYS A 42 6.26 7.31 -6.73
C LYS A 42 6.04 8.80 -6.65
N ILE A 43 4.92 9.25 -7.20
CA ILE A 43 4.44 10.62 -7.09
C ILE A 43 3.19 10.59 -6.20
N TYR A 44 3.15 11.47 -5.22
CA TYR A 44 2.02 11.64 -4.32
C TYR A 44 1.50 13.06 -4.38
N THR A 45 0.19 13.20 -4.22
CA THR A 45 -0.43 14.49 -3.93
C THR A 45 -0.29 14.79 -2.44
N ALA A 46 0.56 15.75 -2.08
CA ALA A 46 0.78 16.18 -0.71
C ALA A 46 0.10 17.52 -0.43
N LEU A 47 -0.27 17.75 0.82
CA LEU A 47 -0.84 19.02 1.28
C LEU A 47 0.23 19.88 1.97
N VAL A 48 0.34 21.13 1.55
CA VAL A 48 1.22 22.12 2.18
C VAL A 48 0.63 22.55 3.52
N ILE A 49 1.41 22.42 4.59
CA ILE A 49 1.02 22.87 5.95
C ILE A 49 1.84 24.08 6.42
N GLU A 50 3.03 24.29 5.87
CA GLU A 50 3.91 25.42 6.19
C GLU A 50 4.76 25.81 4.97
N VAL A 51 5.14 27.09 4.90
CA VAL A 51 6.09 27.63 3.92
C VAL A 51 7.19 28.37 4.70
N HIS A 52 8.45 28.01 4.49
CA HIS A 52 9.56 28.48 5.32
C HIS A 52 10.87 28.62 4.54
N GLN A 53 11.92 29.12 5.19
CA GLN A 53 13.28 29.24 4.64
C GLN A 53 14.30 28.37 5.39
N ASN A 54 13.83 27.57 6.35
CA ASN A 54 14.66 26.66 7.14
C ASN A 54 15.06 25.43 6.32
N LYS A 55 16.36 25.22 6.07
CA LYS A 55 16.84 24.03 5.36
C LYS A 55 16.77 22.79 6.27
N PRO A 56 16.32 21.62 5.79
CA PRO A 56 16.32 20.40 6.60
C PRO A 56 17.75 19.94 6.93
N GLU A 57 17.96 19.51 8.17
CA GLU A 57 19.29 19.08 8.66
C GLU A 57 19.62 17.62 8.28
N LYS A 58 18.58 16.77 8.21
CA LYS A 58 18.75 15.31 8.15
C LYS A 58 18.82 14.75 6.73
N TYR A 59 18.43 15.53 5.72
CA TYR A 59 18.36 15.09 4.33
C TYR A 59 18.37 16.28 3.38
N GLU A 60 18.70 16.03 2.12
CA GLU A 60 18.57 17.00 1.04
C GLU A 60 17.13 17.03 0.55
N ALA A 61 16.51 18.22 0.58
CA ALA A 61 15.14 18.40 0.12
C ALA A 61 15.08 18.24 -1.41
N LYS A 62 14.21 17.33 -1.87
CA LYS A 62 13.87 17.24 -3.30
C LYS A 62 12.98 18.43 -3.70
N GLU A 63 12.95 18.74 -4.99
CA GLU A 63 12.01 19.71 -5.54
C GLU A 63 10.61 19.10 -5.70
N ILE A 64 9.59 19.96 -5.63
CA ILE A 64 8.23 19.57 -6.02
C ILE A 64 8.16 19.35 -7.53
N HIS A 65 7.25 18.49 -7.98
CA HIS A 65 6.98 18.39 -9.42
C HIS A 65 6.09 19.52 -9.91
N GLN A 66 5.08 19.89 -9.11
CA GLN A 66 4.06 20.83 -9.53
C GLN A 66 3.14 21.28 -8.39
N ILE A 67 2.60 22.50 -8.51
CA ILE A 67 1.46 23.00 -7.74
C ILE A 67 0.14 22.63 -8.44
N LEU A 68 -0.78 21.98 -7.72
CA LEU A 68 -1.98 21.37 -8.32
C LEU A 68 -3.23 22.25 -8.29
N ASP A 69 -3.19 23.32 -7.49
CA ASP A 69 -4.33 24.20 -7.25
C ASP A 69 -3.96 25.66 -7.49
N GLU A 70 -4.94 26.47 -7.89
CA GLU A 70 -4.79 27.93 -8.00
C GLU A 70 -4.99 28.64 -6.66
N ASN A 71 -5.73 28.01 -5.74
CA ASN A 71 -6.09 28.52 -4.43
C ASN A 71 -5.98 27.40 -3.38
N PRO A 72 -5.79 27.71 -2.08
CA PRO A 72 -5.82 26.70 -1.04
C PRO A 72 -7.18 25.98 -1.01
N ILE A 73 -7.15 24.65 -1.05
CA ILE A 73 -8.36 23.82 -0.98
C ILE A 73 -8.71 23.43 0.47
N VAL A 74 -7.75 23.56 1.38
CA VAL A 74 -7.92 23.32 2.82
C VAL A 74 -7.60 24.61 3.57
N THR A 75 -8.46 24.99 4.50
CA THR A 75 -8.28 26.20 5.31
C THR A 75 -7.32 25.96 6.50
N PRO A 76 -6.69 27.00 7.06
CA PRO A 76 -5.87 26.87 8.26
C PRO A 76 -6.63 26.27 9.46
N ILE A 77 -7.92 26.59 9.61
CA ILE A 77 -8.77 26.05 10.68
C ILE A 77 -8.96 24.54 10.51
N GLN A 78 -9.15 24.06 9.28
CA GLN A 78 -9.24 22.62 9.00
C GLN A 78 -7.91 21.91 9.30
N ILE A 79 -6.77 22.49 8.91
CA ILE A 79 -5.44 21.93 9.21
C ILE A 79 -5.25 21.80 10.73
N GLN A 80 -5.58 22.85 11.49
CA GLN A 80 -5.51 22.82 12.95
C GLN A 80 -6.44 21.76 13.55
N HIS A 81 -7.66 21.63 13.00
CA HIS A 81 -8.60 20.60 13.43
C HIS A 81 -8.07 19.19 13.14
N TRP A 82 -7.46 18.96 11.97
CA TRP A 82 -6.88 17.67 11.62
C TRP A 82 -5.68 17.30 12.49
N GLN A 83 -4.86 18.29 12.89
CA GLN A 83 -3.80 18.08 13.88
C GLN A 83 -4.37 17.67 15.24
N TRP A 84 -5.48 18.29 15.67
CA TRP A 84 -6.18 17.87 16.89
C TRP A 84 -6.73 16.45 16.78
N ILE A 85 -7.37 16.08 15.65
CA ILE A 85 -7.85 14.71 15.40
C ILE A 85 -6.70 13.71 15.49
N ALA A 86 -5.60 13.97 14.76
CA ALA A 86 -4.42 13.11 14.74
C ALA A 86 -3.85 12.90 16.15
N SER A 87 -3.69 14.00 16.90
CA SER A 87 -3.20 13.93 18.28
C SER A 87 -4.16 13.22 19.23
N TYR A 88 -5.46 13.46 19.14
CA TYR A 88 -6.45 12.92 20.07
C TYR A 88 -6.71 11.43 19.83
N TYR A 89 -6.82 11.03 18.56
CA TYR A 89 -7.09 9.64 18.16
C TYR A 89 -5.82 8.82 17.90
N MET A 90 -4.64 9.37 18.20
CA MET A 90 -3.33 8.70 18.06
C MET A 90 -3.10 8.13 16.65
N CYS A 91 -3.56 8.85 15.63
CA CYS A 91 -3.29 8.55 14.23
C CYS A 91 -2.38 9.61 13.62
N THR A 92 -1.92 9.36 12.40
CA THR A 92 -1.04 10.30 11.69
C THR A 92 -1.86 11.39 11.00
N LEU A 93 -1.29 12.58 10.84
CA LEU A 93 -1.94 13.66 10.08
C LEU A 93 -2.22 13.23 8.62
N GLY A 94 -1.37 12.38 8.05
CA GLY A 94 -1.55 11.82 6.71
C GLY A 94 -2.79 10.93 6.58
N GLU A 95 -3.12 10.14 7.61
CA GLU A 95 -4.36 9.35 7.64
C GLU A 95 -5.60 10.22 7.75
N VAL A 96 -5.54 11.30 8.55
CA VAL A 96 -6.64 12.27 8.64
C VAL A 96 -6.82 12.99 7.30
N TYR A 97 -5.73 13.44 6.69
CA TYR A 97 -5.75 14.07 5.37
C TYR A 97 -6.36 13.13 4.31
N ARG A 98 -5.91 11.88 4.26
CA ARG A 98 -6.44 10.87 3.32
C ARG A 98 -7.93 10.64 3.51
N SER A 99 -8.41 10.68 4.76
CA SER A 99 -9.82 10.42 5.09
C SER A 99 -10.70 11.65 4.88
N ALA A 100 -10.15 12.87 5.00
CA ALA A 100 -10.89 14.12 4.94
C ALA A 100 -11.04 14.66 3.51
N VAL A 101 -10.22 14.21 2.57
CA VAL A 101 -10.16 14.73 1.20
C VAL A 101 -10.63 13.68 0.20
N PRO A 102 -11.49 14.04 -0.79
CA PRO A 102 -11.98 13.06 -1.75
C PRO A 102 -10.83 12.38 -2.53
N SER A 103 -10.99 11.10 -2.86
CA SER A 103 -9.95 10.28 -3.52
C SER A 103 -9.48 10.88 -4.86
N ALA A 104 -10.38 11.52 -5.61
CA ALA A 104 -10.04 12.27 -6.83
C ALA A 104 -9.05 13.41 -6.61
N PHE A 105 -8.89 13.88 -5.37
CA PHE A 105 -7.93 14.90 -4.98
C PHE A 105 -6.62 14.33 -4.41
N LEU A 106 -6.53 13.02 -4.25
CA LEU A 106 -5.38 12.30 -3.67
C LEU A 106 -4.72 11.39 -4.71
N LEU A 107 -4.65 11.86 -5.95
CA LEU A 107 -4.09 11.08 -7.05
C LEU A 107 -2.61 10.76 -6.80
N GLU A 108 -2.26 9.50 -7.01
CA GLU A 108 -0.91 8.93 -6.86
C GLU A 108 -0.50 8.25 -8.17
N SER A 109 0.80 8.07 -8.39
CA SER A 109 1.34 7.36 -9.56
C SER A 109 0.71 5.96 -9.79
N GLU A 110 0.37 5.26 -8.70
CA GLU A 110 -0.23 3.92 -8.73
C GLU A 110 -1.75 3.92 -8.72
N THR A 111 -2.41 5.08 -8.62
CA THR A 111 -3.87 5.17 -8.66
C THR A 111 -4.39 4.59 -9.97
N ILE A 112 -5.40 3.73 -9.87
CA ILE A 112 -6.05 3.13 -11.02
C ILE A 112 -7.28 3.96 -11.37
N ILE A 113 -7.43 4.24 -12.65
CA ILE A 113 -8.60 4.91 -13.22
C ILE A 113 -9.32 3.98 -14.17
N THR A 114 -10.64 4.06 -14.20
CA THR A 114 -11.52 3.27 -15.07
C THR A 114 -12.50 4.17 -15.79
N LYS A 115 -13.06 3.67 -16.90
CA LYS A 115 -14.16 4.36 -17.57
C LYS A 115 -15.35 4.45 -16.61
N SER A 116 -15.96 5.62 -16.52
CA SER A 116 -17.23 5.79 -15.84
C SER A 116 -18.31 4.99 -16.57
N THR A 117 -19.34 4.53 -15.87
CA THR A 117 -20.43 3.71 -16.45
C THR A 117 -21.38 4.51 -17.35
N ASN A 118 -20.99 5.72 -17.75
CA ASN A 118 -21.81 6.60 -18.57
C ASN A 118 -21.49 6.37 -20.05
N ASP A 119 -22.48 5.92 -20.81
CA ASP A 119 -22.30 5.49 -22.20
C ASP A 119 -22.24 6.65 -23.21
N PHE A 120 -22.66 7.85 -22.82
CA PHE A 120 -22.69 9.02 -23.71
C PHE A 120 -21.53 9.98 -23.41
N VAL A 121 -20.37 9.70 -23.97
CA VAL A 121 -19.25 10.65 -24.03
C VAL A 121 -19.34 11.40 -25.36
N VAL A 122 -19.52 12.72 -25.31
CA VAL A 122 -19.43 13.57 -26.50
C VAL A 122 -17.95 13.77 -26.81
N GLU A 123 -17.41 12.94 -27.70
CA GLU A 123 -15.97 12.95 -28.04
C GLU A 123 -15.49 14.31 -28.55
N GLU A 124 -16.35 15.06 -29.24
CA GLU A 124 -16.07 16.42 -29.74
C GLU A 124 -15.83 17.46 -28.63
N SER A 125 -16.25 17.17 -27.39
CA SER A 125 -16.02 18.04 -26.23
C SER A 125 -14.69 17.77 -25.52
N LEU A 126 -13.93 16.77 -25.98
CA LEU A 126 -12.65 16.41 -25.41
C LEU A 126 -11.51 17.18 -26.09
N SER A 127 -10.58 17.65 -25.28
CA SER A 127 -9.27 18.05 -25.80
C SER A 127 -8.49 16.83 -26.32
N ASP A 128 -7.48 17.06 -27.16
CA ASP A 128 -6.63 16.00 -27.71
C ASP A 128 -6.07 15.06 -26.61
N GLU A 129 -5.66 15.62 -25.48
CA GLU A 129 -5.13 14.86 -24.34
C GLU A 129 -6.21 14.00 -23.68
N GLU A 130 -7.39 14.57 -23.45
CA GLU A 130 -8.53 13.87 -22.86
C GLU A 130 -9.02 12.75 -23.78
N PHE A 131 -9.01 12.99 -25.09
CA PHE A 131 -9.38 12.01 -26.10
C PHE A 131 -8.42 10.82 -26.11
N LEU A 132 -7.10 11.05 -26.04
CA LEU A 132 -6.11 9.96 -25.97
C LEU A 132 -6.33 9.05 -24.75
N VAL A 133 -6.60 9.65 -23.58
CA VAL A 133 -6.88 8.86 -22.36
C VAL A 133 -8.19 8.11 -22.49
N HIS A 134 -9.23 8.73 -23.04
CA HIS A 134 -10.51 8.08 -23.29
C HIS A 134 -10.36 6.89 -24.26
N GLN A 135 -9.62 7.07 -25.36
CA GLN A 135 -9.35 6.02 -26.34
C GLN A 135 -8.55 4.85 -25.72
N ALA A 136 -7.55 5.15 -24.89
CA ALA A 136 -6.80 4.13 -24.18
C ALA A 136 -7.70 3.32 -23.23
N LEU A 137 -8.62 3.98 -22.52
CA LEU A 137 -9.62 3.34 -21.66
C LEU A 137 -10.71 2.55 -22.42
N GLN A 138 -10.86 2.75 -23.73
CA GLN A 138 -11.70 1.88 -24.57
C GLN A 138 -10.98 0.57 -24.91
N GLN A 139 -9.66 0.58 -25.02
CA GLN A 139 -8.86 -0.61 -25.31
C GLN A 139 -8.52 -1.42 -24.05
N GLN A 140 -8.29 -0.72 -22.93
CA GLN A 140 -7.97 -1.32 -21.63
C GLN A 140 -8.99 -0.85 -20.59
N SER A 141 -9.58 -1.79 -19.85
CA SER A 141 -10.67 -1.49 -18.89
C SER A 141 -10.23 -0.58 -17.74
N SER A 142 -8.95 -0.56 -17.42
CA SER A 142 -8.34 0.25 -16.37
C SER A 142 -6.94 0.70 -16.79
N LEU A 143 -6.50 1.84 -16.27
CA LEU A 143 -5.15 2.39 -16.47
C LEU A 143 -4.61 2.94 -15.16
N LYS A 144 -3.31 2.82 -14.95
CA LYS A 144 -2.62 3.55 -13.87
C LYS A 144 -2.30 4.97 -14.30
N ILE A 145 -2.23 5.89 -13.34
CA ILE A 145 -1.81 7.28 -13.58
C ILE A 145 -0.42 7.34 -14.24
N ASP A 146 0.52 6.48 -13.84
CA ASP A 146 1.83 6.39 -14.50
C ASP A 146 1.75 5.96 -15.97
N GLU A 147 0.81 5.08 -16.33
CA GLU A 147 0.61 4.66 -17.73
C GLU A 147 0.01 5.81 -18.54
N VAL A 148 -0.92 6.57 -17.96
CA VAL A 148 -1.45 7.80 -18.57
C VAL A 148 -0.34 8.83 -18.80
N ALA A 149 0.58 8.99 -17.83
CA ALA A 149 1.73 9.87 -17.98
C ALA A 149 2.63 9.48 -19.17
N GLN A 150 2.80 8.17 -19.40
CA GLN A 150 3.55 7.64 -20.54
C GLN A 150 2.82 7.84 -21.87
N ILE A 151 1.49 7.60 -21.91
CA ILE A 151 0.66 7.80 -23.11
C ILE A 151 0.70 9.26 -23.56
N LEU A 152 0.56 10.20 -22.62
CA LEU A 152 0.59 11.64 -22.90
C LEU A 152 2.01 12.19 -23.04
N ASN A 153 3.03 11.40 -22.71
CA ASN A 153 4.44 11.80 -22.63
C ASN A 153 4.64 13.11 -21.84
N LYS A 154 3.92 13.25 -20.71
CA LYS A 154 3.91 14.46 -19.87
C LYS A 154 4.03 14.09 -18.40
N LYS A 155 4.77 14.91 -17.65
CA LYS A 155 4.87 14.80 -16.18
C LYS A 155 3.65 15.38 -15.47
N ASN A 156 3.01 16.37 -16.08
CA ASN A 156 1.86 17.08 -15.55
C ASN A 156 0.57 16.57 -16.23
N ILE A 157 0.00 15.50 -15.67
CA ILE A 157 -1.22 14.86 -16.21
C ILE A 157 -2.40 14.90 -15.24
N LEU A 158 -2.15 15.26 -13.97
CA LEU A 158 -3.21 15.36 -12.96
C LEU A 158 -4.34 16.34 -13.33
N PRO A 159 -4.09 17.51 -13.97
CA PRO A 159 -5.17 18.38 -14.45
C PRO A 159 -6.03 17.73 -15.53
N VAL A 160 -5.42 16.92 -16.42
CA VAL A 160 -6.16 16.19 -17.47
C VAL A 160 -7.10 15.18 -16.83
N ILE A 161 -6.58 14.39 -15.88
CA ILE A 161 -7.38 13.41 -15.13
C ILE A 161 -8.50 14.11 -14.34
N LYS A 162 -8.21 15.23 -13.68
CA LYS A 162 -9.21 16.02 -12.96
C LYS A 162 -10.35 16.46 -13.87
N ARG A 163 -10.06 17.02 -15.06
CA ARG A 163 -11.09 17.40 -16.05
C ARG A 163 -11.91 16.20 -16.51
N LEU A 164 -11.28 15.05 -16.73
CA LEU A 164 -11.98 13.82 -17.11
C LEU A 164 -12.92 13.30 -16.01
N ILE A 165 -12.51 13.44 -14.74
CA ILE A 165 -13.35 13.12 -13.58
C ILE A 165 -14.52 14.11 -13.48
N GLU A 166 -14.27 15.42 -13.64
CA GLU A 166 -15.31 16.46 -13.64
C GLU A 166 -16.33 16.27 -14.78
N LYS A 167 -15.88 15.82 -15.95
CA LYS A 167 -16.73 15.44 -17.08
C LYS A 167 -17.45 14.08 -16.88
N ASN A 168 -17.23 13.40 -15.75
CA ASN A 168 -17.76 12.06 -15.45
C ASN A 168 -17.40 10.99 -16.50
N ILE A 169 -16.25 11.14 -17.17
CA ILE A 169 -15.75 10.19 -18.17
C ILE A 169 -14.91 9.10 -17.50
N VAL A 170 -14.18 9.50 -16.47
CA VAL A 170 -13.26 8.65 -15.71
C VAL A 170 -13.67 8.64 -14.25
N LYS A 171 -13.56 7.48 -13.61
CA LYS A 171 -13.67 7.33 -12.15
C LYS A 171 -12.37 6.75 -11.59
N VAL A 172 -12.01 7.18 -10.39
CA VAL A 172 -10.91 6.57 -9.64
C VAL A 172 -11.42 5.24 -9.07
N GLU A 173 -10.68 4.17 -9.30
CA GLU A 173 -11.00 2.87 -8.75
C GLU A 173 -10.48 2.80 -7.30
N GLU A 174 -11.41 2.69 -6.36
CA GLU A 174 -11.11 2.54 -4.95
C GLU A 174 -10.90 1.06 -4.63
N GLU A 175 -9.72 0.53 -4.93
CA GLU A 175 -9.36 -0.78 -4.41
C GLU A 175 -9.14 -0.68 -2.89
N VAL A 176 -10.06 -1.24 -2.10
CA VAL A 176 -9.72 -1.70 -0.75
C VAL A 176 -8.92 -2.99 -0.93
N THR A 177 -7.65 -2.87 -1.32
CA THR A 177 -6.76 -4.03 -1.27
C THR A 177 -6.52 -4.36 0.19
N GLU A 178 -7.15 -5.41 0.70
CA GLU A 178 -6.64 -6.09 1.89
C GLU A 178 -5.24 -6.61 1.55
N SER A 179 -4.20 -5.83 1.88
CA SER A 179 -2.81 -6.23 1.67
C SER A 179 -2.36 -7.34 2.66
N TYR A 180 -3.31 -7.96 3.36
CA TYR A 180 -3.06 -9.05 4.29
C TYR A 180 -2.88 -10.36 3.52
N LYS A 181 -1.63 -10.70 3.24
CA LYS A 181 -1.26 -12.07 2.88
C LYS A 181 -0.98 -12.83 4.17
N PRO A 182 -1.86 -13.74 4.63
CA PRO A 182 -1.65 -14.47 5.87
C PRO A 182 -0.34 -15.24 5.83
N LYS A 183 0.42 -15.18 6.92
CA LYS A 183 1.64 -15.99 7.06
C LYS A 183 1.25 -17.46 7.20
N LEU A 184 1.45 -18.22 6.14
CA LEU A 184 1.23 -19.67 6.17
C LEU A 184 2.39 -20.34 6.92
N ILE A 185 2.04 -21.16 7.93
CA ILE A 185 2.98 -21.98 8.68
C ILE A 185 2.64 -23.44 8.39
N ARG A 186 3.66 -24.25 8.06
CA ARG A 186 3.47 -25.68 7.80
C ARG A 186 3.33 -26.45 9.12
N TYR A 187 2.26 -27.23 9.22
CA TYR A 187 1.96 -28.11 10.35
C TYR A 187 1.99 -29.57 9.91
N VAL A 188 2.30 -30.46 10.86
CA VAL A 188 2.29 -31.92 10.65
C VAL A 188 1.18 -32.54 11.48
N ARG A 189 0.51 -33.52 10.89
CA ARG A 189 -0.49 -34.36 11.54
C ARG A 189 -0.35 -35.79 11.05
N LEU A 190 -0.38 -36.75 11.98
CA LEU A 190 -0.51 -38.16 11.63
C LEU A 190 -1.92 -38.49 11.13
N LYS A 191 -2.02 -39.46 10.22
CA LYS A 191 -3.31 -40.01 9.79
C LYS A 191 -4.10 -40.50 11.02
N PRO A 192 -5.42 -40.28 11.09
CA PRO A 192 -6.24 -40.61 12.26
C PRO A 192 -6.08 -42.07 12.75
N GLN A 193 -5.85 -43.00 11.83
CA GLN A 193 -5.63 -44.42 12.10
C GLN A 193 -4.43 -44.73 13.01
N TYR A 194 -3.44 -43.84 13.06
CA TYR A 194 -2.23 -44.02 13.88
C TYR A 194 -2.29 -43.32 15.23
N ASN A 195 -3.38 -42.60 15.54
CA ASN A 195 -3.54 -41.92 16.82
C ASN A 195 -3.96 -42.85 17.98
N SER A 196 -4.33 -44.11 17.70
CA SER A 196 -4.60 -45.12 18.73
C SER A 196 -3.30 -45.81 19.17
N SER A 197 -3.30 -46.40 20.36
CA SER A 197 -2.19 -47.22 20.87
C SER A 197 -1.85 -48.39 19.93
N GLU A 198 -2.87 -49.02 19.34
CA GLU A 198 -2.71 -50.10 18.36
C GLU A 198 -2.12 -49.60 17.04
N GLY A 199 -2.61 -48.46 16.53
CA GLY A 199 -2.09 -47.82 15.32
C GLY A 199 -0.64 -47.36 15.48
N LEU A 200 -0.28 -46.83 16.65
CA LEU A 200 1.10 -46.48 16.98
C LEU A 200 2.03 -47.70 16.87
N ASN A 201 1.64 -48.82 17.46
CA ASN A 201 2.45 -50.05 17.40
C ASN A 201 2.64 -50.55 15.97
N GLN A 202 1.58 -50.49 15.14
CA GLN A 202 1.69 -50.81 13.72
C GLN A 202 2.65 -49.87 12.98
N LEU A 203 2.58 -48.55 13.26
CA LEU A 203 3.47 -47.56 12.67
C LEU A 203 4.93 -47.80 13.08
N LEU A 204 5.18 -48.13 14.35
CA LEU A 204 6.53 -48.43 14.85
C LEU A 204 7.12 -49.73 14.28
N GLU A 205 6.29 -50.74 13.99
CA GLU A 205 6.72 -51.96 13.29
C GLU A 205 6.99 -51.71 11.79
N LEU A 206 6.20 -50.86 11.13
CA LEU A 206 6.46 -50.46 9.74
C LEU A 206 7.79 -49.68 9.61
N LEU A 207 8.11 -48.85 10.62
CA LEU A 207 9.32 -48.03 10.67
C LEU A 207 10.53 -48.77 11.27
N LYS A 208 10.50 -50.10 11.40
CA LYS A 208 11.53 -50.90 12.07
C LYS A 208 12.94 -50.75 11.49
N LYS A 209 13.05 -50.47 10.19
CA LYS A 209 14.34 -50.23 9.50
C LYS A 209 14.72 -48.74 9.40
N ALA A 210 13.83 -47.83 9.76
CA ALA A 210 13.99 -46.39 9.59
C ALA A 210 14.11 -45.69 10.96
N GLN A 211 15.29 -45.83 11.58
CA GLN A 211 15.55 -45.37 12.95
C GLN A 211 15.20 -43.89 13.17
N LYS A 212 15.60 -43.01 12.25
CA LYS A 212 15.30 -41.57 12.34
C LYS A 212 13.82 -41.23 12.21
N GLN A 213 13.08 -41.93 11.35
CA GLN A 213 11.63 -41.73 11.22
C GLN A 213 10.90 -42.19 12.49
N LYS A 214 11.41 -43.23 13.15
CA LYS A 214 10.89 -43.69 14.45
C LYS A 214 11.09 -42.64 15.53
N GLU A 215 12.24 -41.98 15.58
CA GLU A 215 12.53 -40.88 16.50
C GLU A 215 11.58 -39.69 16.26
N ILE A 216 11.35 -39.31 15.01
CA ILE A 216 10.38 -38.25 14.63
C ILE A 216 8.97 -38.57 15.13
N VAL A 217 8.50 -39.81 14.93
CA VAL A 217 7.17 -40.24 15.39
C VAL A 217 7.08 -40.18 16.92
N LEU A 218 8.09 -40.64 17.64
CA LEU A 218 8.10 -40.58 19.11
C LEU A 218 8.11 -39.13 19.62
N SER A 219 8.92 -38.25 19.03
CA SER A 219 8.93 -36.81 19.34
C SER A 219 7.59 -36.15 19.04
N TYR A 220 6.91 -36.55 17.96
CA TYR A 220 5.56 -36.09 17.63
C TYR A 220 4.57 -36.47 18.74
N PHE A 221 4.54 -37.72 19.20
CA PHE A 221 3.64 -38.15 20.28
C PHE A 221 3.92 -37.46 21.62
N GLN A 222 5.18 -37.19 21.94
CA GLN A 222 5.55 -36.41 23.12
C GLN A 222 5.01 -34.97 23.03
N LEU A 223 5.09 -34.35 21.87
CA LEU A 223 4.55 -33.00 21.63
C LEU A 223 3.01 -32.99 21.71
N VAL A 224 2.33 -33.99 21.13
CA VAL A 224 0.86 -34.14 21.23
C VAL A 224 0.41 -34.32 22.68
N ALA A 225 1.17 -35.09 23.47
CA ALA A 225 0.84 -35.35 24.87
C ALA A 225 1.07 -34.11 25.77
N THR A 226 2.07 -33.28 25.44
CA THR A 226 2.40 -32.06 26.20
C THR A 226 1.42 -30.93 25.89
N ASP A 227 1.11 -30.69 24.61
CA ASP A 227 0.34 -29.54 24.12
C ASP A 227 -1.06 -29.95 23.63
N LYS A 228 -1.79 -30.74 24.45
CA LYS A 228 -3.16 -31.25 24.22
C LYS A 228 -3.91 -30.54 23.06
N ASN A 229 -3.93 -31.17 21.89
CA ASN A 229 -4.65 -30.79 20.67
C ASN A 229 -4.18 -29.54 19.90
N LYS A 230 -2.98 -29.00 20.13
CA LYS A 230 -2.42 -27.97 19.24
C LYS A 230 -1.78 -28.59 17.99
N PRO A 231 -2.00 -28.01 16.79
CA PRO A 231 -1.24 -28.38 15.60
C PRO A 231 0.27 -28.19 15.84
N ILE A 232 1.09 -29.16 15.43
CA ILE A 232 2.55 -29.13 15.65
C ILE A 232 3.27 -28.51 14.44
N PRO A 233 3.94 -27.35 14.57
CA PRO A 233 4.72 -26.77 13.48
C PRO A 233 5.90 -27.67 13.11
N ILE A 234 6.23 -27.77 11.81
CA ILE A 234 7.39 -28.56 11.34
C ILE A 234 8.67 -28.15 12.08
N LYS A 235 8.90 -26.84 12.26
CA LYS A 235 10.09 -26.32 12.94
C LYS A 235 10.26 -26.88 14.36
N LEU A 236 9.18 -26.92 15.13
CA LEU A 236 9.18 -27.43 16.49
C LEU A 236 9.48 -28.94 16.52
N LEU A 237 8.93 -29.68 15.55
CA LEU A 237 9.17 -31.11 15.43
C LEU A 237 10.63 -31.41 15.04
N THR A 238 11.19 -30.69 14.07
CA THR A 238 12.60 -30.86 13.65
C THR A 238 13.59 -30.49 14.75
N GLU A 239 13.31 -29.44 15.53
CA GLU A 239 14.15 -29.04 16.67
C GLU A 239 14.14 -30.09 17.79
N LYS A 240 12.97 -30.68 18.11
CA LYS A 240 12.89 -31.71 19.15
C LYS A 240 13.41 -33.08 18.73
N SER A 241 13.31 -33.41 17.44
CA SER A 241 13.72 -34.73 16.93
C SER A 241 15.15 -34.76 16.38
N ASN A 242 15.87 -33.61 16.34
CA ASN A 242 17.15 -33.45 15.64
C ASN A 242 17.12 -33.96 14.18
N ALA A 243 15.94 -33.98 13.56
CA ALA A 243 15.72 -34.48 12.21
C ALA A 243 15.72 -33.34 11.19
N THR A 244 16.03 -33.68 9.94
CA THR A 244 15.96 -32.75 8.80
C THR A 244 14.55 -32.69 8.21
N ILE A 245 14.20 -31.55 7.62
CA ILE A 245 12.86 -31.31 7.02
C ILE A 245 12.50 -32.36 5.97
N LEU A 246 13.50 -32.86 5.21
CA LEU A 246 13.31 -33.93 4.23
C LEU A 246 12.81 -35.22 4.90
N GLU A 247 13.29 -35.57 6.09
CA GLU A 247 12.91 -36.79 6.79
C GLU A 247 11.45 -36.75 7.32
N VAL A 248 10.84 -35.56 7.38
CA VAL A 248 9.44 -35.33 7.79
C VAL A 248 8.48 -35.34 6.59
N ASP A 249 8.94 -34.92 5.41
CA ASP A 249 8.11 -34.83 4.20
C ASP A 249 7.91 -36.19 3.48
N TYR A 250 8.69 -37.23 3.83
CA TYR A 250 8.61 -38.59 3.26
C TYR A 250 7.89 -39.64 4.15
N THR A 251 7.24 -39.22 5.25
CA THR A 251 6.40 -40.05 6.15
C THR A 251 4.92 -39.78 5.94
#